data_AF-A0A853BZ23-F1
#
_entry.id   AF-A0A853BZ23-F1
#
_cell.length_a   1.000
_cell.length_b   1.000
_cell.length_c   1.000
_cell.angle_alpha   90.00
_cell.angle_beta   90.00
_cell.angle_gamma   90.00
#
_symmetry.space_group_name_H-M   'P 1'
#
loop_
_entity.id
_entity.type
_entity.pdbx_description
1 polymer ?
#
loop_
_entity_poly.entity_id
_entity_poly.type
_entity_poly.pdbx_seq_one_letter_code
_entity_poly.pdbx_strand_id
1 'polypeptide(L)'
;MTHRAEEPVEAVSSEAGDPDHDANAEVMPFGDSSSGGQPEARVGSAPDPMVRGRSEDPPPDGVGYDGTPVEQIQKERAERLAPENRPENSEVDNSHREFDEEKGMFTDEPGYEDAPKKFPPPGEFT
;
A
#
# COMPACT_ATOMS: atom_id res chain seq x y z
N MET A 1 -53.39 -3.64 9.06
CA MET A 1 -52.62 -4.51 9.96
C MET A 1 -52.79 -5.93 9.50
N THR A 2 -51.83 -6.45 8.74
CA THR A 2 -51.78 -7.83 8.27
C THR A 2 -50.39 -8.35 8.58
N HIS A 3 -50.32 -9.18 9.62
CA HIS A 3 -49.12 -9.87 10.08
C HIS A 3 -48.74 -10.93 9.05
N ARG A 4 -47.54 -10.84 8.47
CA ARG A 4 -46.94 -11.92 7.68
C ARG A 4 -45.94 -12.64 8.58
N ALA A 5 -46.19 -13.94 8.73
CA ALA A 5 -45.51 -14.86 9.62
C ALA A 5 -44.02 -15.03 9.29
N GLU A 6 -43.26 -15.28 10.36
CA GLU A 6 -41.86 -15.68 10.36
C GLU A 6 -41.74 -17.15 9.93
N GLU A 7 -40.81 -17.45 9.02
CA GLU A 7 -40.42 -18.83 8.69
C GLU A 7 -39.13 -19.20 9.44
N PRO A 8 -39.01 -20.45 9.94
CA PRO A 8 -37.91 -20.85 10.81
C PRO A 8 -36.58 -21.00 10.06
N VAL A 9 -35.52 -20.50 10.70
CA VAL A 9 -34.11 -20.68 10.31
C VAL A 9 -33.74 -22.16 10.30
N GLU A 10 -33.40 -22.70 9.12
CA GLU A 10 -32.79 -24.02 9.02
C GLU A 10 -31.35 -23.96 9.54
N ALA A 11 -31.10 -24.70 10.62
CA ALA A 11 -29.78 -24.95 11.15
C ALA A 11 -28.99 -25.83 10.16
N VAL A 12 -27.96 -25.26 9.55
CA VAL A 12 -26.94 -26.04 8.85
C VAL A 12 -25.90 -26.50 9.87
N SER A 13 -25.76 -27.82 9.91
CA SER A 13 -24.95 -28.62 10.81
C SER A 13 -23.47 -28.27 10.77
N SER A 14 -22.87 -28.40 11.96
CA SER A 14 -21.46 -28.60 12.24
C SER A 14 -20.78 -29.60 11.31
N GLU A 15 -19.74 -29.16 10.61
CA GLU A 15 -18.72 -30.04 10.05
C GLU A 15 -17.36 -29.65 10.64
N ALA A 16 -16.71 -30.63 11.27
CA ALA A 16 -15.39 -30.55 11.86
C ALA A 16 -14.35 -31.12 10.88
N GLY A 17 -13.17 -30.49 10.83
CA GLY A 17 -11.96 -30.95 10.13
C GLY A 17 -11.10 -29.73 9.78
N ASP A 18 -9.80 -29.61 10.06
CA ASP A 18 -8.75 -30.49 10.57
C ASP A 18 -7.67 -29.59 11.23
N PRO A 19 -7.07 -29.93 12.38
CA PRO A 19 -6.00 -29.14 12.97
C PRO A 19 -4.63 -29.79 12.71
N ASP A 20 -4.11 -29.68 11.49
CA ASP A 20 -2.73 -30.08 11.18
C ASP A 20 -2.06 -29.04 10.27
N HIS A 21 -1.86 -27.83 10.80
CA HIS A 21 -0.85 -26.93 10.24
C HIS A 21 0.51 -27.37 10.75
N ASP A 22 1.10 -28.29 10.00
CA ASP A 22 2.42 -28.85 10.22
C ASP A 22 3.49 -27.74 10.31
N ALA A 23 4.18 -27.70 11.44
CA ALA A 23 5.20 -26.74 11.76
C ALA A 23 6.51 -27.11 11.07
N ASN A 24 6.70 -26.64 9.84
CA ASN A 24 8.02 -26.57 9.21
C ASN A 24 8.44 -25.09 9.06
N ALA A 25 8.74 -24.47 10.19
CA ALA A 25 9.54 -23.25 10.24
C ALA A 25 10.99 -23.62 9.93
N GLU A 26 11.34 -23.70 8.65
CA GLU A 26 12.71 -23.85 8.21
C GLU A 26 13.45 -22.53 8.48
N VAL A 27 14.11 -22.49 9.63
CA VAL A 27 15.00 -21.41 10.07
C VAL A 27 16.18 -21.36 9.09
N MET A 28 16.09 -20.48 8.10
CA MET A 28 17.22 -20.12 7.25
C MET A 28 18.33 -19.52 8.13
N PRO A 29 19.54 -20.10 8.16
CA PRO A 29 20.66 -19.49 8.87
C PRO A 29 21.13 -18.26 8.08
N PHE A 30 20.91 -17.06 8.63
CA PHE A 30 21.61 -15.85 8.18
C PHE A 30 23.10 -16.03 8.43
N GLY A 31 23.78 -16.57 7.41
CA GLY A 31 25.22 -16.75 7.39
C GLY A 31 25.93 -15.41 7.50
N ASP A 32 26.66 -15.27 8.60
CA ASP A 32 27.79 -14.37 8.76
C ASP A 32 28.77 -14.55 7.59
N SER A 33 29.02 -13.48 6.84
CA SER A 33 30.23 -13.35 6.03
C SER A 33 30.53 -11.87 5.76
N SER A 34 31.25 -11.32 6.72
CA SER A 34 32.49 -10.57 6.51
C SER A 34 32.44 -9.34 5.61
N SER A 35 32.54 -8.21 6.30
CA SER A 35 33.19 -6.98 5.86
C SER A 35 34.45 -7.24 5.03
N GLY A 36 34.47 -6.65 3.84
CA GLY A 36 35.64 -6.53 2.97
C GLY A 36 35.62 -5.18 2.29
N GLY A 37 35.99 -4.13 3.02
CA GLY A 37 36.20 -2.80 2.45
C GLY A 37 37.55 -2.69 1.74
N GLN A 38 37.61 -1.87 0.69
CA GLN A 38 38.74 -1.05 0.17
C GLN A 38 38.30 -0.40 -1.17
N PRO A 39 38.97 0.65 -1.68
CA PRO A 39 38.96 2.04 -1.23
C PRO A 39 38.49 3.02 -2.35
N GLU A 40 38.35 4.30 -1.98
CA GLU A 40 37.82 5.39 -2.81
C GLU A 40 38.45 5.54 -4.21
N ALA A 41 37.59 5.55 -5.24
CA ALA A 41 37.87 6.21 -6.50
C ALA A 41 36.96 7.44 -6.61
N ARG A 42 37.47 8.60 -6.21
CA ARG A 42 36.87 9.90 -6.54
C ARG A 42 37.04 10.15 -8.03
N VAL A 43 36.09 9.68 -8.84
CA VAL A 43 35.88 10.18 -10.19
C VAL A 43 34.87 11.31 -10.08
N GLY A 44 35.38 12.53 -10.17
CA GLY A 44 34.54 13.69 -10.38
C GLY A 44 33.83 13.63 -11.74
N SER A 45 32.66 14.26 -11.77
CA SER A 45 31.98 14.77 -12.95
C SER A 45 31.13 13.79 -13.75
N ALA A 46 29.88 13.63 -13.33
CA ALA A 46 28.75 13.74 -14.24
C ALA A 46 27.76 14.76 -13.64
N PRO A 47 27.24 15.74 -14.39
CA PRO A 47 26.02 16.41 -13.96
C PRO A 47 24.95 15.33 -13.83
N ASP A 48 24.30 15.27 -12.67
CA ASP A 48 23.13 14.44 -12.45
C ASP A 48 22.15 14.61 -13.63
N PRO A 49 21.81 13.55 -14.39
CA PRO A 49 20.60 13.58 -15.19
C PRO A 49 19.39 13.40 -14.25
N MET A 50 19.28 14.23 -13.20
CA MET A 50 18.05 14.44 -12.42
C MET A 50 17.08 15.35 -13.17
N VAL A 51 17.10 15.27 -14.50
CA VAL A 51 15.91 15.44 -15.33
C VAL A 51 15.71 14.10 -16.02
N ARG A 52 15.33 13.08 -15.23
CA ARG A 52 14.50 12.02 -15.80
C ARG A 52 13.21 12.73 -16.14
N GLY A 53 13.17 13.22 -17.39
CA GLY A 53 12.06 13.97 -17.92
C GLY A 53 10.78 13.31 -17.47
N ARG A 54 9.87 14.14 -16.98
CA ARG A 54 8.44 13.89 -16.94
C ARG A 54 7.98 13.67 -18.39
N SER A 55 8.42 12.57 -19.00
CA SER A 55 7.74 11.95 -20.12
C SER A 55 6.53 11.31 -19.47
N GLU A 56 5.39 12.00 -19.53
CA GLU A 56 4.12 11.52 -18.96
C GLU A 56 3.70 10.18 -19.56
N ASP A 57 4.27 9.84 -20.72
CA ASP A 57 3.99 8.61 -21.44
C ASP A 57 5.14 7.59 -21.32
N PRO A 58 4.82 6.35 -20.91
CA PRO A 58 5.75 5.23 -20.99
C PRO A 58 6.13 4.94 -22.46
N PRO A 59 7.33 4.40 -22.72
CA PRO A 59 7.75 4.06 -24.09
C PRO A 59 6.76 3.04 -24.70
N PRO A 60 6.47 3.15 -26.02
CA PRO A 60 5.45 2.32 -26.68
C PRO A 60 5.78 0.83 -26.65
N ASP A 61 7.06 0.47 -26.75
CA ASP A 61 7.55 -0.92 -26.65
C ASP A 61 7.99 -1.28 -25.21
N GLY A 62 7.56 -0.50 -24.22
CA GLY A 62 7.90 -0.73 -22.82
C GLY A 62 7.20 -1.97 -22.27
N VAL A 63 7.83 -2.55 -21.25
CA VAL A 63 7.24 -3.64 -20.45
C VAL A 63 7.28 -3.26 -18.97
N GLY A 64 6.29 -3.74 -18.21
CA GLY A 64 6.25 -3.69 -16.76
C GLY A 64 7.32 -4.55 -16.12
N TYR A 65 7.42 -4.48 -14.79
CA TYR A 65 8.38 -5.26 -14.01
C TYR A 65 8.20 -6.78 -14.17
N ASP A 66 6.95 -7.19 -14.43
CA ASP A 66 6.50 -8.55 -14.68
C ASP A 66 6.57 -8.96 -16.17
N GLY A 67 7.05 -8.07 -17.04
CA GLY A 67 7.08 -8.29 -18.50
C GLY A 67 5.76 -7.96 -19.21
N THR A 68 4.75 -7.45 -18.51
CA THR A 68 3.47 -7.08 -19.11
C THR A 68 3.64 -5.88 -20.07
N PRO A 69 3.15 -5.93 -21.32
CA PRO A 69 3.26 -4.82 -22.25
C PRO A 69 2.61 -3.53 -21.70
N VAL A 70 3.27 -2.39 -21.90
CA VAL A 70 2.76 -1.08 -21.45
C VAL A 70 1.35 -0.79 -21.96
N GLU A 71 1.02 -1.18 -23.19
CA GLU A 71 -0.34 -1.01 -23.74
C GLU A 71 -1.41 -1.70 -22.89
N GLN A 72 -1.11 -2.89 -22.35
CA GLN A 72 -2.04 -3.63 -21.49
C GLN A 72 -2.19 -2.94 -20.15
N ILE A 73 -1.08 -2.49 -19.54
CA ILE A 73 -1.09 -1.73 -18.28
C ILE A 73 -1.91 -0.45 -18.42
N GLN A 74 -1.76 0.27 -19.53
CA GLN A 74 -2.48 1.52 -19.77
C GLN A 74 -3.97 1.27 -19.99
N LYS A 75 -4.34 0.18 -20.67
CA LYS A 75 -5.74 -0.23 -20.82
C LYS A 75 -6.38 -0.56 -19.48
N GLU A 76 -5.73 -1.37 -18.65
CA GLU A 76 -6.21 -1.73 -17.32
C GLU A 76 -6.31 -0.51 -16.41
N ARG A 77 -5.33 0.39 -16.49
CA ARG A 77 -5.35 1.67 -15.77
C ARG A 77 -6.54 2.52 -16.22
N ALA A 78 -6.78 2.65 -17.53
CA ALA A 78 -7.90 3.42 -18.05
C ALA A 78 -9.24 2.86 -17.57
N GLU A 79 -9.40 1.54 -17.58
CA GLU A 79 -10.58 0.86 -17.04
C GLU A 79 -10.75 1.14 -15.54
N ARG A 80 -9.70 0.94 -14.73
CA ARG A 80 -9.77 1.18 -13.27
C ARG A 80 -10.01 2.65 -12.90
N LEU A 81 -9.51 3.60 -13.69
CA LEU A 81 -9.71 5.04 -13.44
C LEU A 81 -11.03 5.57 -13.99
N ALA A 82 -11.73 4.78 -14.81
CA ALA A 82 -13.01 5.15 -15.42
C ALA A 82 -14.04 5.48 -14.33
N PRO A 83 -14.83 6.56 -14.49
CA PRO A 83 -15.81 6.99 -13.48
C PRO A 83 -16.78 5.88 -13.06
N GLU A 84 -17.21 5.04 -14.00
CA GLU A 84 -18.11 3.91 -13.76
C GLU A 84 -17.50 2.81 -12.88
N ASN A 85 -16.17 2.72 -12.82
CA ASN A 85 -15.45 1.74 -12.00
C ASN A 85 -14.95 2.34 -10.67
N ARG A 86 -15.23 3.63 -10.41
CA ARG A 86 -14.94 4.24 -9.12
C ARG A 86 -15.99 3.80 -8.10
N PRO A 87 -15.60 3.35 -6.90
CA PRO A 87 -16.55 3.04 -5.84
C PRO A 87 -17.42 4.25 -5.49
N GLU A 88 -18.66 4.00 -5.06
CA GLU A 88 -19.51 5.05 -4.53
C GLU A 88 -18.86 5.71 -3.30
N ASN A 89 -18.95 7.05 -3.22
CA ASN A 89 -18.29 7.85 -2.19
C ASN A 89 -16.75 7.72 -2.15
N SER A 90 -16.11 7.35 -3.27
CA SER A 90 -14.64 7.32 -3.35
C SER A 90 -14.00 8.72 -3.25
N GLU A 91 -14.76 9.76 -3.58
CA GLU A 91 -14.30 11.14 -3.52
C GLU A 91 -14.49 11.68 -2.10
N VAL A 92 -13.39 11.74 -1.33
CA VAL A 92 -13.36 12.33 0.01
C VAL A 92 -12.69 13.71 -0.09
N ASP A 93 -13.42 14.76 0.28
CA ASP A 93 -12.88 16.11 0.35
C ASP A 93 -12.13 16.33 1.66
N ASN A 94 -10.79 16.36 1.59
CA ASN A 94 -9.93 16.66 2.72
C ASN A 94 -9.45 18.13 2.74
N SER A 95 -9.91 18.98 1.81
CA SER A 95 -9.38 20.36 1.62
C SER A 95 -9.60 21.27 2.82
N HIS A 96 -10.58 20.96 3.67
CA HIS A 96 -10.94 21.74 4.85
C HIS A 96 -10.60 21.03 6.17
N ARG A 97 -9.83 19.94 6.12
CA ARG A 97 -9.42 19.16 7.29
C ARG A 97 -7.96 19.40 7.58
N GLU A 98 -7.62 19.53 8.85
CA GLU A 98 -6.23 19.71 9.30
C GLU A 98 -5.69 18.37 9.79
N PHE A 99 -4.55 17.95 9.23
CA PHE A 99 -3.87 16.70 9.59
C PHE A 99 -2.71 17.01 10.53
N ASP A 100 -2.71 16.40 11.71
CA ASP A 100 -1.60 16.49 12.67
C ASP A 100 -0.59 15.38 12.35
N GLU A 101 0.59 15.79 11.88
CA GLU A 101 1.68 14.88 11.51
C GLU A 101 2.28 14.12 12.72
N GLU A 102 2.27 14.70 13.92
CA GLU A 102 2.86 14.09 15.12
C GLU A 102 1.96 12.98 15.67
N LYS A 103 0.64 13.20 15.62
CA LYS A 103 -0.38 12.22 16.04
C LYS A 103 -0.76 11.26 14.91
N GLY A 104 -0.57 11.66 13.66
CA GLY A 104 -0.90 10.89 12.47
C GLY A 104 -2.41 10.72 12.24
N MET A 105 -3.20 11.74 12.58
CA MET A 105 -4.65 11.74 12.43
C MET A 105 -5.18 13.16 12.21
N PHE A 106 -6.42 13.29 11.76
CA PHE A 106 -7.02 14.61 11.59
C PHE A 106 -7.48 15.21 12.92
N THR A 107 -7.44 16.53 13.03
CA THR A 107 -7.82 17.27 14.24
C THR A 107 -9.31 17.18 14.56
N ASP A 108 -10.13 16.87 13.55
CA ASP A 108 -11.58 16.72 13.66
C ASP A 108 -12.04 15.29 14.00
N GLU A 109 -11.12 14.32 14.07
CA GLU A 109 -11.46 12.92 14.34
C GLU A 109 -11.72 12.64 15.83
N PRO A 110 -12.68 11.76 16.14
CA PRO A 110 -12.93 11.36 17.52
C PRO A 110 -11.69 10.69 18.13
N GLY A 111 -11.30 11.17 19.31
CA GLY A 111 -10.11 10.68 20.02
C GLY A 111 -8.81 11.43 19.68
N TYR A 112 -8.86 12.50 18.88
CA TYR A 112 -7.69 13.35 18.60
C TYR A 112 -7.02 13.89 19.86
N GLU A 113 -7.81 14.34 20.83
CA GLU A 113 -7.31 14.92 22.09
C GLU A 113 -6.49 13.91 22.91
N ASP A 114 -6.92 12.64 22.93
CA ASP A 114 -6.31 11.57 23.71
C ASP A 114 -5.22 10.80 22.94
N ALA A 115 -5.05 11.08 21.65
CA ALA A 115 -4.12 10.33 20.81
C ALA A 115 -2.65 10.64 21.15
N PRO A 116 -1.81 9.61 21.34
CA PRO A 116 -0.39 9.80 21.61
C PRO A 116 0.33 10.31 20.36
N LYS A 117 1.36 11.14 20.56
CA LYS A 117 2.30 11.54 19.50
C LYS A 117 3.16 10.33 19.13
N LYS A 118 2.87 9.73 17.99
CA LYS A 118 3.52 8.49 17.53
C LYS A 118 4.69 8.78 16.59
N PHE A 119 4.61 9.89 15.86
CA PHE A 119 5.58 10.20 14.81
C PHE A 119 6.46 11.37 15.27
N PRO A 120 7.79 11.23 15.14
CA PRO A 120 8.69 12.33 15.41
C PRO A 120 8.46 13.45 14.38
N PRO A 121 8.74 14.71 14.73
CA PRO A 121 8.65 15.81 13.80
C PRO A 121 9.61 15.58 12.62
N PRO A 122 9.24 16.03 11.40
CA PRO A 122 10.06 15.86 10.22
C PRO A 122 11.43 16.52 10.44
N GLY A 123 12.50 15.71 10.40
CA GLY A 123 13.88 16.17 10.61
C GLY A 123 14.54 15.68 11.91
N GLU A 124 13.78 15.07 12.82
CA GLU A 124 14.30 14.42 14.04
C GLU A 124 14.38 12.89 13.91
N PHE A 125 14.47 12.36 12.69
CA PHE A 125 14.79 10.95 12.46
C PHE A 125 16.28 10.71 12.77
N THR A 126 16.59 10.37 14.02
CA THR A 126 17.94 10.00 14.48
C THR A 126 18.15 8.50 14.50
#